data_AF-A0A6L8GBE7-F1
#
_entry.id   AF-A0A6L8GBE7-F1
#
_cell.length_a   1.000
_cell.length_b   1.000
_cell.length_c   1.000
_cell.angle_alpha   90.00
_cell.angle_beta   90.00
_cell.angle_gamma   90.00
#
_symmetry.space_group_name_H-M   'P 1'
#
loop_
_entity.id
_entity.type
_entity.pdbx_description
1 polymer ?
#
loop_
_entity_poly.entity_id
_entity_poly.type
_entity_poly.pdbx_seq_one_letter_code
_entity_poly.pdbx_strand_id
1 'polypeptide(L)'
;MPRAEFEAASHGFEWLDDMTAVCDLRTNRLAQDWTHDWVRRCRLGSGAGWTPELTGRRVLRWINNADQLLAGQGRGKSDAFRRSLSAQAVFLSRRWKAARPGLPRFEALAGLIQASAALSGMESHMRRASRALARECRSSIDSQGAMESRNPEELLEVFFLLNWAATALQAAGQPPEHEHRAAVTAMAPVLRSLRHVDGSLARFHGGGRGTAGKLDWALANAAVRRVPRRQLAMGYARVAHGRTTMIVDIAPPAASANAHASTLAFELTCGMHPLVVNCGSGKTFGRKWRMVARTTSSHSTLDVEGYSSSRFGASGGTLAESAERIVHAPANVTLERNDYDDGTRIVAGHDGYQGRCGLDHWRTLRVDPEGGMLTGEDVLFATSGDGQKRFDALLSAGRLSGVPFNIRFHLHPDVEAELGAEGRDVSMLLQNGEIWNLSCPGDVQLALEQSVFLESTSTSPRATNQVVLSGFAMEYSTRVSWIIAKARRGDVVIPKEEPAPE
;
A
#
# COMPACT_ATOMS: atom_id res chain seq x y z
N MET A 1 -9.59 -23.87 -16.04
CA MET A 1 -9.95 -22.45 -16.24
C MET A 1 -8.87 -21.61 -15.55
N PRO A 2 -8.29 -20.61 -16.21
CA PRO A 2 -7.39 -19.66 -15.54
C PRO A 2 -8.10 -19.00 -14.34
N ARG A 3 -7.34 -18.54 -13.35
CA ARG A 3 -7.91 -17.76 -12.24
C ARG A 3 -8.42 -16.42 -12.77
N ALA A 4 -9.52 -15.89 -12.24
CA ALA A 4 -10.12 -14.63 -12.68
C ALA A 4 -9.12 -13.45 -12.72
N GLU A 5 -8.17 -13.41 -11.79
CA GLU A 5 -7.10 -12.41 -11.75
C GLU A 5 -6.16 -12.50 -12.97
N PHE A 6 -5.82 -13.71 -13.41
CA PHE A 6 -5.01 -13.93 -14.62
C PHE A 6 -5.77 -13.51 -15.88
N GLU A 7 -7.06 -13.80 -15.97
CA GLU A 7 -7.90 -13.36 -17.09
C GLU A 7 -7.99 -11.83 -17.14
N ALA A 8 -8.19 -11.18 -16.00
CA ALA A 8 -8.20 -9.73 -15.88
C ALA A 8 -6.85 -9.12 -16.31
N ALA A 9 -5.73 -9.63 -15.81
CA ALA A 9 -4.39 -9.17 -16.20
C ALA A 9 -4.11 -9.34 -17.70
N SER A 10 -4.50 -10.49 -18.27
CA SER A 10 -4.36 -10.77 -19.70
C SER A 10 -5.16 -9.77 -20.56
N HIS A 11 -6.37 -9.42 -20.13
CA HIS A 11 -7.23 -8.47 -20.83
C HIS A 11 -6.91 -6.99 -20.57
N GLY A 12 -6.15 -6.67 -19.53
CA GLY A 12 -5.71 -5.31 -19.18
C GLY A 12 -4.50 -4.82 -19.96
N PHE A 13 -3.73 -5.72 -20.59
CA PHE A 13 -2.54 -5.40 -21.41
C PHE A 13 -1.41 -4.68 -20.64
N GLU A 14 -1.34 -4.85 -19.32
CA GLU A 14 -0.22 -4.31 -18.53
C GLU A 14 1.12 -4.91 -18.97
N TRP A 15 1.13 -6.18 -19.37
CA TRP A 15 2.29 -6.89 -19.94
C TRP A 15 2.91 -6.22 -21.18
N LEU A 16 2.17 -5.33 -21.86
CA LEU A 16 2.68 -4.66 -23.05
C LEU A 16 3.81 -3.68 -22.71
N ASP A 17 3.72 -3.00 -21.57
CA ASP A 17 4.77 -2.08 -21.13
C ASP A 17 6.07 -2.85 -20.82
N ASP A 18 5.97 -4.06 -20.26
CA ASP A 18 7.12 -4.95 -20.02
C ASP A 18 7.77 -5.41 -21.34
N MET A 19 6.94 -5.74 -22.34
CA MET A 19 7.43 -6.11 -23.68
C MET A 19 8.15 -4.95 -24.37
N THR A 20 7.62 -3.74 -24.24
CA THR A 20 8.24 -2.52 -24.74
C THR A 20 9.56 -2.22 -24.01
N ALA A 21 9.67 -2.53 -22.72
CA ALA A 21 10.93 -2.34 -22.01
C ALA A 21 12.07 -3.22 -22.55
N VAL A 22 11.77 -4.45 -23.00
CA VAL A 22 12.76 -5.37 -23.60
C VAL A 22 13.11 -4.97 -25.04
N CYS A 23 12.13 -4.52 -25.82
CA CYS A 23 12.30 -3.93 -27.16
C CYS A 23 12.98 -4.79 -28.25
N ASP A 24 13.07 -6.12 -28.10
CA ASP A 24 13.67 -7.00 -29.12
C ASP A 24 12.69 -7.41 -30.25
N LEU A 25 13.22 -7.92 -31.38
CA LEU A 25 12.42 -8.33 -32.54
C LEU A 25 11.40 -9.44 -32.24
N ARG A 26 11.75 -10.41 -31.40
CA ARG A 26 10.87 -11.53 -31.04
C ARG A 26 9.73 -11.03 -30.16
N THR A 27 10.05 -10.24 -29.15
CA THR A 27 9.11 -9.64 -28.20
C THR A 27 8.15 -8.69 -28.92
N ASN A 28 8.65 -7.87 -29.85
CA ASN A 28 7.81 -7.01 -30.69
C ASN A 28 6.82 -7.82 -31.55
N ARG A 29 7.28 -8.90 -32.20
CA ARG A 29 6.40 -9.78 -32.98
C ARG A 29 5.34 -10.44 -32.10
N LEU A 30 5.71 -10.93 -30.91
CA LEU A 30 4.77 -11.51 -29.97
C LEU A 30 3.72 -10.50 -29.51
N ALA A 31 4.14 -9.28 -29.15
CA ALA A 31 3.22 -8.21 -28.76
C ALA A 31 2.20 -7.90 -29.87
N GLN A 32 2.67 -7.79 -31.12
CA GLN A 32 1.83 -7.57 -32.29
C GLN A 32 0.86 -8.74 -32.53
N ASP A 33 1.37 -9.98 -32.52
CA ASP A 33 0.58 -11.17 -32.80
C ASP A 33 -0.51 -11.39 -31.73
N TRP A 34 -0.17 -11.24 -30.45
CA TRP A 34 -1.13 -11.37 -29.35
C TRP A 34 -2.17 -10.25 -29.38
N THR A 35 -1.76 -9.02 -29.68
CA THR A 35 -2.71 -7.90 -29.81
C THR A 35 -3.67 -8.13 -30.98
N HIS A 36 -3.18 -8.55 -32.15
CA HIS A 36 -4.03 -8.84 -33.30
C HIS A 36 -4.90 -10.08 -33.10
N ASP A 37 -4.42 -11.10 -32.40
CA ASP A 37 -5.23 -12.25 -32.01
C ASP A 37 -6.35 -11.83 -31.05
N TRP A 38 -6.07 -10.97 -30.07
CA TRP A 38 -7.09 -10.37 -29.22
C TRP A 38 -8.12 -9.58 -30.04
N VAL A 39 -7.69 -8.72 -30.98
CA VAL A 39 -8.59 -7.98 -31.89
C VAL A 39 -9.51 -8.93 -32.68
N ARG A 40 -9.02 -10.09 -33.10
CA ARG A 40 -9.81 -11.08 -33.84
C ARG A 40 -10.81 -11.83 -32.96
N ARG A 41 -10.39 -12.23 -31.75
CA ARG A 41 -11.17 -13.09 -30.83
C ARG A 41 -12.17 -12.29 -30.00
N CYS A 42 -11.75 -11.16 -29.44
CA CYS A 42 -12.55 -10.33 -28.54
C CYS A 42 -13.36 -9.31 -29.35
N ARG A 43 -14.32 -9.82 -30.13
CA ARG A 43 -15.24 -8.99 -30.92
C ARG A 43 -16.15 -8.15 -29.99
N LEU A 44 -16.81 -7.16 -30.61
CA LEU A 44 -17.44 -6.00 -29.99
C LEU A 44 -18.22 -6.27 -28.69
N GLY A 45 -17.75 -5.68 -27.59
CA GLY A 45 -18.57 -5.29 -26.43
C GLY A 45 -19.07 -6.39 -25.50
N SER A 46 -18.58 -7.63 -25.59
CA SER A 46 -19.02 -8.74 -24.74
C SER A 46 -17.90 -9.74 -24.42
N GLY A 47 -17.99 -10.40 -23.27
CA GLY A 47 -17.00 -11.37 -22.77
C GLY A 47 -16.12 -10.83 -21.64
N ALA A 48 -15.25 -11.70 -21.11
CA ALA A 48 -14.45 -11.44 -19.91
C ALA A 48 -13.53 -10.20 -20.01
N GLY A 49 -13.11 -9.82 -21.22
CA GLY A 49 -12.25 -8.64 -21.46
C GLY A 49 -12.98 -7.29 -21.53
N TRP A 50 -14.30 -7.27 -21.39
CA TRP A 50 -15.14 -6.07 -21.55
C TRP A 50 -15.75 -5.60 -20.23
N THR A 51 -14.89 -5.28 -19.26
CA THR A 51 -15.25 -4.39 -18.15
C THR A 51 -14.74 -2.98 -18.42
N PRO A 52 -15.37 -1.92 -17.88
CA PRO A 52 -14.92 -0.56 -18.18
C PRO A 52 -13.48 -0.29 -17.70
N GLU A 53 -13.09 -0.79 -16.54
CA GLU A 53 -11.74 -0.62 -15.99
C GLU A 53 -10.67 -1.33 -16.83
N LEU A 54 -10.90 -2.60 -17.21
CA LEU A 54 -9.96 -3.34 -18.06
C LEU A 54 -9.86 -2.72 -19.46
N THR A 55 -10.98 -2.26 -20.00
CA THR A 55 -11.00 -1.57 -21.30
C THR A 55 -10.25 -0.24 -21.23
N GLY A 56 -10.41 0.52 -20.14
CA GLY A 56 -9.66 1.75 -19.90
C GLY A 56 -8.15 1.54 -19.89
N ARG A 57 -7.67 0.58 -19.10
CA ARG A 57 -6.24 0.19 -19.04
C ARG A 57 -5.72 -0.24 -20.40
N ARG A 58 -6.43 -1.14 -21.08
CA ARG A 58 -5.99 -1.68 -22.37
C ARG A 58 -5.88 -0.59 -23.43
N VAL A 59 -6.87 0.30 -23.51
CA VAL A 59 -6.86 1.45 -24.43
C VAL A 59 -5.65 2.34 -24.18
N LEU A 60 -5.36 2.64 -22.91
CA LEU A 60 -4.21 3.43 -22.49
C LEU A 60 -2.90 2.80 -23.01
N ARG A 61 -2.71 1.50 -22.76
CA ARG A 61 -1.51 0.74 -23.15
C ARG A 61 -1.37 0.63 -24.65
N TRP A 62 -2.47 0.40 -25.37
CA TRP A 62 -2.48 0.34 -26.83
C TRP A 62 -2.08 1.65 -27.48
N ILE A 63 -2.50 2.78 -26.92
CA ILE A 63 -2.18 4.11 -27.47
C ILE A 63 -0.69 4.42 -27.26
N ASN A 64 -0.16 4.20 -26.05
CA ASN A 64 1.25 4.50 -25.76
C ASN A 64 2.23 3.61 -26.52
N ASN A 65 1.82 2.37 -26.81
CA ASN A 65 2.63 1.40 -27.55
C ASN A 65 2.18 1.30 -29.01
N ALA A 66 1.42 2.27 -29.53
CA ALA A 66 0.85 2.20 -30.87
C ALA A 66 1.93 2.10 -31.96
N ASP A 67 3.05 2.80 -31.80
CA ASP A 67 4.16 2.75 -32.77
C ASP A 67 4.76 1.35 -32.87
N GLN A 68 5.04 0.71 -31.73
CA GLN A 68 5.51 -0.69 -31.67
C GLN A 68 4.47 -1.65 -32.27
N LEU A 69 3.19 -1.47 -31.94
CA LEU A 69 2.11 -2.36 -32.39
C LEU A 69 1.81 -2.23 -33.89
N LEU A 70 2.02 -1.06 -34.48
CA LEU A 70 1.69 -0.78 -35.89
C LEU A 70 2.92 -0.85 -36.82
N ALA A 71 4.13 -0.80 -36.28
CA ALA A 71 5.37 -0.88 -37.06
C ALA A 71 5.40 -2.13 -37.94
N GLY A 72 5.58 -1.90 -39.25
CA GLY A 72 5.65 -2.96 -40.26
C GLY A 72 4.35 -3.73 -40.49
N GLN A 73 3.22 -3.33 -39.89
CA GLN A 73 1.94 -4.00 -40.11
C GLN A 73 1.27 -3.51 -41.40
N GLY A 74 0.74 -4.47 -42.18
CA GLY A 74 -0.03 -4.16 -43.38
C GLY A 74 -1.34 -3.41 -43.08
N ARG A 75 -1.83 -2.63 -44.05
CA ARG A 75 -3.01 -1.75 -43.92
C ARG A 75 -4.22 -2.44 -43.27
N GLY A 76 -4.53 -3.68 -43.65
CA GLY A 76 -5.68 -4.41 -43.11
C GLY A 76 -5.61 -4.64 -41.59
N LYS A 77 -4.43 -4.94 -41.06
CA LYS A 77 -4.18 -5.11 -39.62
C LYS A 77 -4.27 -3.78 -38.87
N SER A 78 -3.67 -2.73 -39.42
CA SER A 78 -3.71 -1.38 -38.86
C SER A 78 -5.14 -0.82 -38.81
N ASP A 79 -5.93 -1.06 -39.86
CA ASP A 79 -7.34 -0.63 -39.88
C ASP A 79 -8.20 -1.45 -38.92
N ALA A 80 -7.93 -2.74 -38.75
CA ALA A 80 -8.61 -3.56 -37.74
C ALA A 80 -8.29 -3.11 -36.31
N PHE A 81 -7.03 -2.74 -36.04
CA PHE A 81 -6.60 -2.17 -34.77
C PHE A 81 -7.35 -0.87 -34.47
N ARG A 82 -7.35 0.09 -35.41
CA ARG A 82 -8.05 1.38 -35.25
C ARG A 82 -9.56 1.19 -35.04
N ARG A 83 -10.21 0.31 -35.82
CA ARG A 83 -11.64 -0.02 -35.63
C ARG A 83 -11.91 -0.58 -34.24
N SER A 84 -11.05 -1.47 -33.73
CA SER A 84 -11.17 -2.02 -32.39
C SER A 84 -10.99 -0.94 -31.32
N LEU A 85 -10.02 -0.03 -31.48
CA LEU A 85 -9.81 1.10 -30.58
C LEU A 85 -11.04 2.03 -30.54
N SER A 86 -11.64 2.35 -31.69
CA SER A 86 -12.87 3.14 -31.77
C SER A 86 -14.05 2.45 -31.08
N ALA A 87 -14.20 1.14 -31.26
CA ALA A 87 -15.24 0.38 -30.58
C ALA A 87 -15.07 0.39 -29.05
N GLN A 88 -13.83 0.29 -28.57
CA GLN A 88 -13.52 0.39 -27.15
C GLN A 88 -13.83 1.78 -26.58
N ALA A 89 -13.53 2.85 -27.32
CA ALA A 89 -13.90 4.22 -26.94
C ALA A 89 -15.44 4.37 -26.83
N VAL A 90 -16.19 3.84 -27.78
CA VAL A 90 -17.67 3.87 -27.76
C VAL A 90 -18.23 3.03 -26.62
N PHE A 91 -17.62 1.89 -26.31
CA PHE A 91 -18.00 1.08 -25.15
C PHE A 91 -17.79 1.87 -23.84
N LEU A 92 -16.60 2.46 -23.65
CA LEU A 92 -16.28 3.24 -22.46
C LEU A 92 -17.24 4.42 -22.30
N SER A 93 -17.54 5.15 -23.38
CA SER A 93 -18.43 6.31 -23.32
C SER A 93 -19.85 5.96 -22.85
N ARG A 94 -20.29 4.72 -23.11
CA ARG A 94 -21.60 4.20 -22.69
C ARG A 94 -21.58 3.53 -21.33
N ARG A 95 -20.45 2.96 -20.89
CA ARG A 95 -20.41 2.00 -19.76
C ARG A 95 -19.45 2.34 -18.62
N TRP A 96 -18.68 3.43 -18.68
CA TRP A 96 -17.77 3.82 -17.59
C TRP A 96 -18.44 3.88 -16.20
N LYS A 97 -19.74 4.23 -16.12
CA LYS A 97 -20.50 4.28 -14.86
C LYS A 97 -20.67 2.92 -14.18
N ALA A 98 -20.55 1.82 -14.93
CA ALA A 98 -20.61 0.47 -14.38
C ALA A 98 -19.33 0.09 -13.60
N ALA A 99 -18.22 0.81 -13.82
CA ALA A 99 -17.04 0.65 -12.97
C ALA A 99 -17.34 1.15 -11.55
N ARG A 100 -16.78 0.43 -10.59
CA ARG A 100 -16.82 0.80 -9.17
C ARG A 100 -16.14 2.17 -8.98
N PRO A 101 -16.63 3.00 -8.05
CA PRO A 101 -15.94 4.23 -7.66
C PRO A 101 -14.47 3.97 -7.27
N GLY A 102 -13.63 4.99 -7.41
CA GLY A 102 -12.18 4.88 -7.17
C GLY A 102 -11.40 4.50 -8.43
N LEU A 103 -10.25 3.84 -8.26
CA LEU A 103 -9.32 3.55 -9.35
C LEU A 103 -9.96 2.93 -10.62
N PRO A 104 -10.86 1.93 -10.55
CA PRO A 104 -11.46 1.32 -11.74
C PRO A 104 -12.16 2.32 -12.66
N ARG A 105 -12.83 3.31 -12.09
CA ARG A 105 -13.54 4.34 -12.85
C ARG A 105 -12.61 5.42 -13.39
N PHE A 106 -11.56 5.76 -12.64
CA PHE A 106 -10.48 6.62 -13.16
C PHE A 106 -9.81 5.99 -14.37
N GLU A 107 -9.52 4.68 -14.35
CA GLU A 107 -8.96 3.95 -15.49
C GLU A 107 -9.88 4.02 -16.72
N ALA A 108 -11.18 3.79 -16.53
CA ALA A 108 -12.16 3.86 -17.60
C ALA A 108 -12.25 5.26 -18.23
N LEU A 109 -12.28 6.31 -17.41
CA LEU A 109 -12.40 7.70 -17.86
C LEU A 109 -11.10 8.23 -18.49
N ALA A 110 -9.94 7.93 -17.90
CA ALA A 110 -8.64 8.29 -18.47
C ALA A 110 -8.42 7.60 -19.83
N GLY A 111 -8.72 6.30 -19.92
CA GLY A 111 -8.67 5.57 -21.20
C GLY A 111 -9.60 6.17 -22.26
N LEU A 112 -10.82 6.59 -21.88
CA LEU A 112 -11.74 7.26 -22.80
C LEU A 112 -11.20 8.62 -23.28
N ILE A 113 -10.58 9.41 -22.41
CA ILE A 113 -9.96 10.69 -22.79
C ILE A 113 -8.80 10.44 -23.77
N GLN A 114 -7.91 9.50 -23.46
CA GLN A 114 -6.78 9.14 -24.32
C GLN A 114 -7.27 8.67 -25.71
N ALA A 115 -8.24 7.76 -25.76
CA ALA A 115 -8.80 7.32 -27.04
C ALA A 115 -9.48 8.45 -27.81
N SER A 116 -10.17 9.35 -27.12
CA SER A 116 -10.84 10.48 -27.78
C SER A 116 -9.85 11.53 -28.31
N ALA A 117 -8.67 11.65 -27.70
CA ALA A 117 -7.59 12.50 -28.20
C ALA A 117 -6.87 11.85 -29.39
N ALA A 118 -6.72 10.51 -29.39
CA ALA A 118 -6.03 9.78 -30.45
C ALA A 118 -6.89 9.52 -31.71
N LEU A 119 -8.23 9.62 -31.61
CA LEU A 119 -9.16 9.32 -32.70
C LEU A 119 -9.90 10.56 -33.18
N SER A 120 -9.97 10.76 -34.51
CA SER A 120 -10.73 11.86 -35.12
C SER A 120 -12.24 11.74 -34.89
N GLY A 121 -12.94 12.87 -34.69
CA GLY A 121 -14.40 12.92 -34.56
C GLY A 121 -14.93 12.53 -33.17
N MET A 122 -14.06 12.45 -32.16
CA MET A 122 -14.39 12.06 -30.79
C MET A 122 -14.44 13.23 -29.80
N GLU A 123 -14.43 14.48 -30.28
CA GLU A 123 -14.31 15.69 -29.47
C GLU A 123 -15.48 15.83 -28.47
N SER A 124 -16.69 15.41 -28.88
CA SER A 124 -17.88 15.39 -28.02
C SER A 124 -17.77 14.35 -26.89
N HIS A 125 -17.12 13.21 -27.15
CA HIS A 125 -16.84 12.19 -26.14
C HIS A 125 -15.78 12.69 -25.16
N MET A 126 -14.72 13.31 -25.66
CA MET A 126 -13.65 13.90 -24.85
C MET A 126 -14.19 14.94 -23.86
N ARG A 127 -15.01 15.91 -24.32
CA ARG A 127 -15.61 16.92 -23.42
C ARG A 127 -16.49 16.29 -22.34
N ARG A 128 -17.28 15.27 -22.70
CA ARG A 128 -18.14 14.57 -21.73
C ARG A 128 -17.32 13.76 -20.72
N ALA A 129 -16.26 13.11 -21.18
CA ALA A 129 -15.35 12.35 -20.34
C ALA A 129 -14.58 13.27 -19.38
N SER A 130 -14.09 14.43 -19.85
CA SER A 130 -13.43 15.45 -19.02
C SER A 130 -14.31 15.93 -17.86
N ARG A 131 -15.58 16.29 -18.14
CA ARG A 131 -16.55 16.66 -17.09
C ARG A 131 -16.90 15.49 -16.15
N ALA A 132 -16.92 14.26 -16.66
CA ALA A 132 -17.14 13.08 -15.83
C ALA A 132 -15.94 12.83 -14.90
N LEU A 133 -14.71 12.97 -15.41
CA LEU A 133 -13.48 12.86 -14.64
C LEU A 133 -13.43 13.90 -13.52
N ALA A 134 -13.76 15.17 -13.81
CA ALA A 134 -13.84 16.20 -12.78
C ALA A 134 -14.86 15.88 -11.67
N ARG A 135 -16.02 15.32 -12.02
CA ARG A 135 -17.00 14.89 -11.00
C ARG A 135 -16.48 13.74 -10.15
N GLU A 136 -15.78 12.79 -10.75
CA GLU A 136 -15.16 11.69 -10.02
C GLU A 136 -14.03 12.19 -9.10
N CYS A 137 -13.21 13.15 -9.55
CA CYS A 137 -12.23 13.82 -8.69
C CYS A 137 -12.90 14.43 -7.46
N ARG A 138 -13.98 15.17 -7.66
CA ARG A 138 -14.73 15.81 -6.56
C ARG A 138 -15.33 14.80 -5.57
N SER A 139 -15.76 13.62 -6.04
CA SER A 139 -16.38 12.61 -5.16
C SER A 139 -15.38 11.73 -4.43
N SER A 140 -14.20 11.51 -5.02
CA SER A 140 -13.27 10.46 -4.59
C SER A 140 -11.99 11.02 -3.95
N ILE A 141 -11.71 12.32 -4.11
CA ILE A 141 -10.52 12.99 -3.61
C ILE A 141 -10.97 14.20 -2.79
N ASP A 142 -10.63 14.23 -1.51
CA ASP A 142 -11.01 15.34 -0.64
C ASP A 142 -10.19 16.62 -0.91
N SER A 143 -10.54 17.71 -0.23
CA SER A 143 -9.83 18.99 -0.35
C SER A 143 -8.36 18.91 0.10
N GLN A 144 -8.01 17.88 0.86
CA GLN A 144 -6.64 17.63 1.30
C GLN A 144 -5.86 16.73 0.34
N GLY A 145 -6.49 16.17 -0.69
CA GLY A 145 -5.88 15.26 -1.66
C GLY A 145 -5.82 13.81 -1.19
N ALA A 146 -6.60 13.44 -0.17
CA ALA A 146 -6.68 12.08 0.33
C ALA A 146 -7.85 11.32 -0.33
N MET A 147 -7.68 10.00 -0.44
CA MET A 147 -8.71 9.06 -0.87
C MET A 147 -9.22 8.25 0.31
N GLU A 148 -10.51 7.90 0.27
CA GLU A 148 -11.16 7.09 1.31
C GLU A 148 -10.49 5.73 1.52
N SER A 149 -9.95 5.11 0.46
CA SER A 149 -9.30 3.79 0.55
C SER A 149 -8.06 3.79 1.43
N ARG A 150 -7.48 4.98 1.67
CA ARG A 150 -6.23 5.18 2.39
C ARG A 150 -5.05 4.38 1.84
N ASN A 151 -5.12 3.92 0.60
CA ASN A 151 -4.07 3.13 -0.05
C ASN A 151 -3.10 4.05 -0.81
N PRO A 152 -1.82 4.18 -0.38
CA PRO A 152 -0.86 5.07 -1.04
C PRO A 152 -0.59 4.75 -2.51
N GLU A 153 -0.56 3.46 -2.87
CA GLU A 153 -0.35 3.02 -4.25
C GLU A 153 -1.55 3.35 -5.14
N GLU A 154 -2.78 3.17 -4.63
CA GLU A 154 -3.99 3.59 -5.36
C GLU A 154 -3.99 5.10 -5.64
N LEU A 155 -3.59 5.91 -4.65
CA LEU A 155 -3.45 7.36 -4.81
C LEU A 155 -2.46 7.70 -5.92
N LEU A 156 -1.32 7.00 -5.98
CA LEU A 156 -0.31 7.18 -7.03
C LEU A 156 -0.87 6.81 -8.41
N GLU A 157 -1.58 5.68 -8.52
CA GLU A 157 -2.19 5.26 -9.79
C GLU A 157 -3.20 6.28 -10.31
N VAL A 158 -4.11 6.75 -9.44
CA VAL A 158 -5.06 7.80 -9.80
C VAL A 158 -4.33 9.08 -10.21
N PHE A 159 -3.32 9.50 -9.43
CA PHE A 159 -2.54 10.70 -9.73
C PHE A 159 -1.86 10.62 -11.10
N PHE A 160 -1.30 9.45 -11.43
CA PHE A 160 -0.69 9.19 -12.73
C PHE A 160 -1.71 9.29 -13.88
N LEU A 161 -2.87 8.64 -13.73
CA LEU A 161 -3.96 8.69 -14.72
C LEU A 161 -4.48 10.12 -14.93
N LEU A 162 -4.58 10.91 -13.86
CA LEU A 162 -4.99 12.31 -13.94
C LEU A 162 -3.97 13.16 -14.68
N ASN A 163 -2.67 12.98 -14.43
CA ASN A 163 -1.64 13.71 -15.17
C ASN A 163 -1.68 13.35 -16.66
N TRP A 164 -1.82 12.07 -17.00
CA TRP A 164 -1.95 11.64 -18.40
C TRP A 164 -3.19 12.20 -19.08
N ALA A 165 -4.34 12.15 -18.41
CA ALA A 165 -5.56 12.76 -18.93
C ALA A 165 -5.39 14.27 -19.15
N ALA A 166 -4.68 14.96 -18.26
CA ALA A 166 -4.41 16.39 -18.41
C ALA A 166 -3.54 16.68 -19.64
N THR A 167 -2.48 15.90 -19.86
CA THR A 167 -1.62 16.02 -21.05
C THR A 167 -2.41 15.79 -22.34
N ALA A 168 -3.26 14.76 -22.40
CA ALA A 168 -4.07 14.48 -23.59
C ALA A 168 -5.10 15.59 -23.88
N LEU A 169 -5.75 16.12 -22.85
CA LEU A 169 -6.68 17.25 -23.00
C LEU A 169 -5.95 18.48 -23.56
N GLN A 170 -4.78 18.81 -22.99
CA GLN A 170 -3.96 19.93 -23.44
C GLN A 170 -3.49 19.76 -24.90
N ALA A 171 -3.02 18.57 -25.28
CA ALA A 171 -2.61 18.27 -26.65
C ALA A 171 -3.78 18.44 -27.64
N ALA A 172 -5.01 18.19 -27.20
CA ALA A 172 -6.23 18.42 -27.98
C ALA A 172 -6.79 19.85 -27.85
N GLY A 173 -6.02 20.79 -27.30
CA GLY A 173 -6.41 22.21 -27.16
C GLY A 173 -7.50 22.46 -26.12
N GLN A 174 -7.76 21.53 -25.20
CA GLN A 174 -8.76 21.67 -24.14
C GLN A 174 -8.08 21.70 -22.77
N PRO A 175 -8.31 22.74 -21.94
CA PRO A 175 -7.79 22.72 -20.58
C PRO A 175 -8.51 21.64 -19.74
N PRO A 176 -7.81 20.97 -18.80
CA PRO A 176 -8.46 20.10 -17.83
C PRO A 176 -9.46 20.89 -16.99
N GLU A 177 -10.55 20.27 -16.57
CA GLU A 177 -11.59 20.90 -15.73
C GLU A 177 -11.03 21.30 -14.35
N HIS A 178 -11.69 22.26 -13.68
CA HIS A 178 -11.20 22.81 -12.39
C HIS A 178 -10.93 21.74 -11.32
N GLU A 179 -11.90 20.86 -11.06
CA GLU A 179 -11.79 19.80 -10.04
C GLU A 179 -10.65 18.82 -10.33
N HIS A 180 -10.38 18.56 -11.61
CA HIS A 180 -9.27 17.71 -12.03
C HIS A 180 -7.93 18.36 -11.68
N ARG A 181 -7.74 19.65 -12.04
CA ARG A 181 -6.50 20.38 -11.68
C ARG A 181 -6.33 20.52 -10.16
N ALA A 182 -7.43 20.77 -9.44
CA ALA A 182 -7.43 20.87 -7.99
C ALA A 182 -7.00 19.54 -7.34
N ALA A 183 -7.53 18.41 -7.81
CA ALA A 183 -7.14 17.08 -7.34
C ALA A 183 -5.64 16.81 -7.55
N VAL A 184 -5.10 17.03 -8.75
CA VAL A 184 -3.65 16.88 -9.01
C VAL A 184 -2.82 17.75 -8.06
N THR A 185 -3.26 18.99 -7.82
CA THR A 185 -2.57 19.92 -6.91
C THR A 185 -2.58 19.44 -5.46
N ALA A 186 -3.71 18.88 -5.01
CA ALA A 186 -3.89 18.43 -3.63
C ALA A 186 -3.21 17.08 -3.35
N MET A 187 -3.16 16.16 -4.32
CA MET A 187 -2.58 14.82 -4.15
C MET A 187 -1.04 14.84 -4.08
N ALA A 188 -0.38 15.73 -4.81
CA ALA A 188 1.09 15.73 -4.89
C ALA A 188 1.80 15.88 -3.51
N PRO A 189 1.37 16.79 -2.61
CA PRO A 189 1.93 16.85 -1.26
C PRO A 189 1.63 15.62 -0.41
N VAL A 190 0.46 15.00 -0.58
CA VAL A 190 0.09 13.76 0.14
C VAL A 190 1.05 12.64 -0.26
N LEU A 191 1.26 12.43 -1.56
CA LEU A 191 2.18 11.41 -2.06
C LEU A 191 3.62 11.62 -1.58
N ARG A 192 4.09 12.87 -1.44
CA ARG A 192 5.41 13.15 -0.84
C ARG A 192 5.48 12.74 0.63
N SER A 193 4.41 12.97 1.39
CA SER A 193 4.32 12.58 2.80
C SER A 193 4.16 11.08 2.99
N LEU A 194 3.82 10.32 1.95
CA LEU A 194 3.70 8.85 1.98
C LEU A 194 4.95 8.16 1.42
N ARG A 195 5.95 8.93 1.01
CA ARG A 195 7.22 8.45 0.45
C ARG A 195 8.26 8.27 1.56
N HIS A 196 8.88 7.10 1.59
CA HIS A 196 10.09 6.82 2.36
C HIS A 196 11.31 7.49 1.71
N VAL A 197 12.44 7.55 2.43
CA VAL A 197 13.69 8.15 1.94
C VAL A 197 14.31 7.38 0.76
N ASP A 198 14.00 6.09 0.62
CA ASP A 198 14.39 5.25 -0.52
C ASP A 198 13.57 5.51 -1.80
N GLY A 199 12.58 6.41 -1.73
CA GLY A 199 11.68 6.74 -2.84
C GLY A 199 10.44 5.84 -2.95
N SER A 200 10.34 4.79 -2.13
CA SER A 200 9.19 3.89 -2.12
C SER A 200 7.97 4.49 -1.40
N LEU A 201 6.78 3.97 -1.71
CA LEU A 201 5.57 4.29 -0.95
C LEU A 201 5.41 3.37 0.25
N ALA A 202 4.83 3.91 1.32
CA ALA A 202 4.39 3.13 2.46
C ALA A 202 3.35 2.07 2.06
N ARG A 203 3.46 0.85 2.61
CA ARG A 203 2.71 -0.32 2.15
C ARG A 203 1.57 -0.66 3.09
N PHE A 204 0.43 -0.01 2.87
CA PHE A 204 -0.76 -0.13 3.71
C PHE A 204 -2.04 -0.36 2.90
N HIS A 205 -3.04 -0.95 3.56
CA HIS A 205 -4.40 -1.13 3.04
C HIS A 205 -4.47 -1.70 1.60
N GLY A 206 -3.70 -2.77 1.39
CA GLY A 206 -3.65 -3.50 0.13
C GLY A 206 -2.74 -2.89 -0.94
N GLY A 207 -2.01 -1.81 -0.62
CA GLY A 207 -1.02 -1.18 -1.49
C GLY A 207 0.39 -1.76 -1.31
N GLY A 208 1.13 -1.81 -2.40
CA GLY A 208 2.56 -2.11 -2.43
C GLY A 208 3.42 -0.85 -2.39
N ARG A 209 4.72 -1.03 -2.70
CA ARG A 209 5.72 0.05 -2.70
C ARG A 209 5.61 1.02 -3.89
N GLY A 210 4.72 0.72 -4.85
CA GLY A 210 4.66 1.35 -6.16
C GLY A 210 5.78 0.90 -7.10
N THR A 211 5.60 1.10 -8.39
CA THR A 211 6.66 0.85 -9.38
C THR A 211 7.82 1.82 -9.18
N ALA A 212 9.05 1.31 -9.20
CA ALA A 212 10.26 2.11 -9.05
C ALA A 212 10.28 3.29 -10.04
N GLY A 213 10.64 4.49 -9.54
CA GLY A 213 10.72 5.71 -10.34
C GLY A 213 9.39 6.35 -10.76
N LYS A 214 8.26 5.62 -10.72
CA LYS A 214 6.94 6.13 -11.14
C LYS A 214 6.49 7.32 -10.29
N LEU A 215 6.68 7.23 -8.98
CA LEU A 215 6.34 8.30 -8.05
C LEU A 215 7.14 9.58 -8.34
N ASP A 216 8.45 9.46 -8.49
CA ASP A 216 9.32 10.60 -8.76
C ASP A 216 9.00 11.24 -10.11
N TRP A 217 8.78 10.42 -11.14
CA TRP A 217 8.32 10.88 -12.45
C TRP A 217 6.99 11.63 -12.34
N ALA A 218 6.00 11.08 -11.63
CA ALA A 218 4.69 11.69 -11.50
C ALA A 218 4.77 13.03 -10.74
N LEU A 219 5.55 13.09 -9.66
CA LEU A 219 5.73 14.31 -8.86
C LEU A 219 6.49 15.40 -9.62
N ALA A 220 7.47 15.03 -10.45
CA ALA A 220 8.21 15.97 -11.28
C ALA A 220 7.30 16.62 -12.34
N ASN A 221 6.45 15.82 -12.99
CA ASN A 221 5.53 16.29 -14.03
C ASN A 221 4.42 17.22 -13.50
N ALA A 222 3.97 17.02 -12.26
CA ALA A 222 2.91 17.85 -11.69
C ALA A 222 3.36 19.29 -11.36
N ALA A 223 4.66 19.56 -11.27
CA ALA A 223 5.25 20.89 -10.98
C ALA A 223 4.75 21.58 -9.67
N VAL A 224 4.08 20.87 -8.77
CA VAL A 224 3.55 21.41 -7.51
C VAL A 224 4.64 21.43 -6.44
N ARG A 225 5.28 22.56 -6.13
CA ARG A 225 6.41 22.58 -5.17
C ARG A 225 6.03 22.71 -3.69
N ARG A 226 4.85 23.26 -3.37
CA ARG A 226 4.46 23.52 -1.97
C ARG A 226 4.11 22.22 -1.23
N VAL A 227 4.60 22.08 0.00
CA VAL A 227 4.20 21.02 0.93
C VAL A 227 3.57 21.70 2.14
N PRO A 228 2.24 21.61 2.32
CA PRO A 228 1.62 22.07 3.56
C PRO A 228 2.16 21.27 4.73
N ARG A 229 2.50 21.94 5.85
CA ARG A 229 2.76 21.23 7.11
C ARG A 229 1.46 20.57 7.55
N ARG A 230 1.46 19.24 7.64
CA ARG A 230 0.32 18.44 8.08
C ARG A 230 0.79 17.44 9.12
N GLN A 231 -0.02 17.25 10.15
CA GLN A 231 0.21 16.18 11.13
C GLN A 231 -0.05 14.81 10.49
N LEU A 232 -1.11 14.71 9.68
CA LEU A 232 -1.49 13.50 8.95
C LEU A 232 -1.66 13.75 7.46
N ALA A 233 -1.21 12.80 6.65
CA ALA A 233 -1.48 12.70 5.22
C ALA A 233 -2.25 11.40 4.99
N MET A 234 -3.53 11.47 4.60
CA MET A 234 -4.38 10.29 4.38
C MET A 234 -4.48 9.33 5.60
N GLY A 235 -4.37 9.91 6.81
CA GLY A 235 -4.37 9.15 8.06
C GLY A 235 -2.99 8.60 8.46
N TYR A 236 -1.92 8.99 7.78
CA TYR A 236 -0.55 8.58 8.13
C TYR A 236 0.28 9.73 8.67
N ALA A 237 1.02 9.48 9.75
CA ALA A 237 2.03 10.41 10.24
C ALA A 237 3.41 10.03 9.69
N ARG A 238 4.16 11.01 9.20
CA ARG A 238 5.54 10.84 8.74
C ARG A 238 6.50 11.58 9.66
N VAL A 239 7.55 10.88 10.05
CA VAL A 239 8.74 11.41 10.73
C VAL A 239 9.94 11.16 9.82
N ALA A 240 10.77 12.17 9.61
CA ALA A 240 11.97 12.06 8.80
C ALA A 240 13.09 12.84 9.46
N HIS A 241 14.13 12.13 9.88
CA HIS A 241 15.30 12.66 10.59
C HIS A 241 16.55 11.99 10.04
N GLY A 242 17.61 12.75 9.83
CA GLY A 242 18.83 12.29 9.16
C GLY A 242 18.54 11.52 7.86
N ARG A 243 18.92 10.25 7.83
CA ARG A 243 18.70 9.32 6.69
C ARG A 243 17.51 8.39 6.92
N THR A 244 16.71 8.61 7.95
CA THR A 244 15.67 7.67 8.39
C THR A 244 14.29 8.25 8.18
N THR A 245 13.37 7.42 7.72
CA THR A 245 11.95 7.77 7.60
C THR A 245 11.11 6.73 8.32
N MET A 246 10.16 7.22 9.11
CA MET A 246 9.12 6.41 9.73
C MET A 246 7.76 6.90 9.27
N ILE A 247 6.90 5.97 8.85
CA ILE A 247 5.51 6.26 8.47
C ILE A 247 4.59 5.37 9.31
N VAL A 248 3.61 5.97 9.98
CA VAL A 248 2.72 5.32 10.96
C VAL A 248 1.26 5.48 10.55
N ASP A 249 0.47 4.40 10.62
CA ASP A 249 -0.98 4.39 10.38
C ASP A 249 -1.74 4.90 11.61
N ILE A 250 -2.35 6.08 11.52
CA ILE A 250 -3.03 6.77 12.64
C ILE A 250 -4.43 7.22 12.20
N ALA A 251 -5.22 6.28 11.68
CA ALA A 251 -6.65 6.49 11.51
C ALA A 251 -7.41 5.14 11.49
N PRO A 252 -8.73 5.16 11.66
CA PRO A 252 -9.56 3.99 11.43
C PRO A 252 -9.40 3.47 10.00
N PRO A 253 -9.27 2.16 9.78
CA PRO A 253 -9.28 1.60 8.44
C PRO A 253 -10.64 1.84 7.77
N ALA A 254 -10.62 2.11 6.48
CA ALA A 254 -11.85 2.33 5.71
C ALA A 254 -12.74 1.07 5.70
N ALA A 255 -14.04 1.25 5.50
CA ALA A 255 -15.01 0.16 5.32
C ALA A 255 -14.89 -0.49 3.92
N SER A 256 -13.67 -0.85 3.53
CA SER A 256 -13.30 -1.34 2.20
C SER A 256 -12.92 -2.82 2.24
N ALA A 257 -13.08 -3.49 1.11
CA ALA A 257 -12.58 -4.85 0.92
C ALA A 257 -11.05 -4.91 0.89
N ASN A 258 -10.34 -3.81 0.68
CA ASN A 258 -8.87 -3.79 0.69
C ASN A 258 -8.28 -3.23 2.00
N ALA A 259 -9.11 -2.83 2.96
CA ALA A 259 -8.62 -2.27 4.21
C ALA A 259 -8.00 -3.35 5.10
N HIS A 260 -6.96 -2.97 5.85
CA HIS A 260 -6.20 -3.83 6.75
C HIS A 260 -6.45 -3.40 8.20
N ALA A 261 -6.32 -4.34 9.15
CA ALA A 261 -6.35 -4.09 10.59
C ALA A 261 -4.98 -3.56 11.08
N SER A 262 -4.49 -2.49 10.46
CA SER A 262 -3.12 -1.96 10.59
C SER A 262 -2.98 -0.73 11.48
N THR A 263 -4.02 -0.33 12.21
CA THR A 263 -3.97 0.86 13.08
C THR A 263 -2.78 0.79 14.05
N LEU A 264 -2.00 1.88 14.11
CA LEU A 264 -0.73 2.07 14.82
C LEU A 264 0.48 1.26 14.30
N ALA A 265 0.33 0.54 13.19
CA ALA A 265 1.47 -0.07 12.52
C ALA A 265 2.36 0.97 11.85
N PHE A 266 3.65 0.68 11.77
CA PHE A 266 4.63 1.55 11.14
C PHE A 266 5.55 0.81 10.17
N GLU A 267 6.18 1.57 9.29
CA GLU A 267 7.34 1.15 8.51
C GLU A 267 8.51 2.10 8.80
N LEU A 268 9.73 1.58 8.77
CA LEU A 268 10.99 2.28 9.05
C LEU A 268 12.03 1.96 7.98
N THR A 269 12.56 3.01 7.35
CA THR A 269 13.57 2.90 6.27
C THR A 269 14.76 3.79 6.58
N CYS A 270 15.98 3.25 6.46
CA CYS A 270 17.25 3.97 6.64
C CYS A 270 18.03 4.01 5.31
N GLY A 271 18.23 5.21 4.75
CA GLY A 271 18.85 5.36 3.44
C GLY A 271 18.05 4.64 2.34
N MET A 272 18.70 3.72 1.64
CA MET A 272 18.05 2.89 0.60
C MET A 272 17.58 1.53 1.12
N HIS A 273 17.63 1.30 2.44
CA HIS A 273 17.41 -0.01 3.05
C HIS A 273 16.21 0.04 4.00
N PRO A 274 15.06 -0.55 3.60
CA PRO A 274 13.95 -0.78 4.51
C PRO A 274 14.39 -1.70 5.65
N LEU A 275 14.08 -1.36 6.89
CA LEU A 275 14.42 -2.14 8.08
C LEU A 275 13.18 -2.84 8.62
N VAL A 276 12.24 -2.07 9.19
CA VAL A 276 10.95 -2.57 9.69
C VAL A 276 9.88 -2.28 8.67
N VAL A 277 9.09 -3.29 8.33
CA VAL A 277 8.12 -3.24 7.26
C VAL A 277 6.80 -3.89 7.67
N ASN A 278 5.78 -3.89 6.80
CA ASN A 278 4.59 -4.75 6.96
C ASN A 278 4.65 -5.97 6.02
N CYS A 279 3.78 -6.98 6.19
CA CYS A 279 3.79 -8.13 5.28
C CYS A 279 3.45 -7.75 3.84
N GLY A 280 2.66 -6.70 3.58
CA GLY A 280 2.25 -6.27 2.23
C GLY A 280 0.81 -6.65 1.90
N SER A 281 0.41 -6.57 0.61
CA SER A 281 -1.02 -6.67 0.23
C SER A 281 -1.56 -8.10 0.18
N GLY A 282 -0.71 -9.08 -0.09
CA GLY A 282 -1.12 -10.47 -0.33
C GLY A 282 -1.99 -10.70 -1.57
N LYS A 283 -2.35 -9.64 -2.32
CA LYS A 283 -3.38 -9.68 -3.37
C LYS A 283 -3.01 -10.62 -4.53
N THR A 284 -1.76 -10.61 -4.96
CA THR A 284 -1.26 -11.40 -6.10
C THR A 284 -1.04 -12.88 -5.77
N PHE A 285 -1.07 -13.25 -4.49
CA PHE A 285 -0.84 -14.62 -4.02
C PHE A 285 -2.14 -15.39 -3.74
N GLY A 286 -3.28 -14.81 -4.12
CA GLY A 286 -4.62 -15.39 -3.99
C GLY A 286 -5.29 -15.12 -2.65
N ARG A 287 -6.57 -15.51 -2.57
CA ARG A 287 -7.50 -15.13 -1.48
C ARG A 287 -6.99 -15.42 -0.07
N LYS A 288 -6.36 -16.58 0.15
CA LYS A 288 -5.84 -16.96 1.49
C LYS A 288 -4.79 -15.96 1.98
N TRP A 289 -3.78 -15.69 1.15
CA TRP A 289 -2.72 -14.74 1.47
C TRP A 289 -3.26 -13.33 1.63
N ARG A 290 -4.15 -12.90 0.74
CA ARG A 290 -4.83 -11.61 0.86
C ARG A 290 -5.60 -11.45 2.18
N MET A 291 -6.24 -12.51 2.69
CA MET A 291 -6.97 -12.43 3.97
C MET A 291 -6.02 -12.39 5.17
N VAL A 292 -4.96 -13.20 5.16
CA VAL A 292 -3.95 -13.19 6.23
C VAL A 292 -3.21 -11.86 6.29
N ALA A 293 -2.82 -11.32 5.13
CA ALA A 293 -2.10 -10.05 5.02
C ALA A 293 -2.83 -8.85 5.63
N ARG A 294 -4.14 -8.98 5.87
CA ARG A 294 -5.00 -7.92 6.42
C ARG A 294 -5.13 -7.97 7.93
N THR A 295 -4.71 -9.05 8.58
CA THR A 295 -4.80 -9.19 10.05
C THR A 295 -3.73 -8.35 10.73
N THR A 296 -3.96 -7.95 11.98
CA THR A 296 -3.01 -7.14 12.75
C THR A 296 -1.65 -7.82 12.91
N SER A 297 -1.62 -9.15 13.00
CA SER A 297 -0.40 -9.96 13.06
C SER A 297 0.48 -9.92 11.79
N SER A 298 -0.01 -9.32 10.70
CA SER A 298 0.76 -9.08 9.47
C SER A 298 1.33 -7.66 9.40
N HIS A 299 1.26 -6.92 10.51
CA HIS A 299 1.66 -5.53 10.61
C HIS A 299 2.58 -5.31 11.81
N SER A 300 3.49 -4.35 11.69
CA SER A 300 4.46 -4.02 12.75
C SER A 300 3.82 -3.17 13.85
N THR A 301 2.97 -3.82 14.65
CA THR A 301 2.17 -3.24 15.73
C THR A 301 1.90 -4.26 16.84
N LEU A 302 1.20 -3.83 17.89
CA LEU A 302 0.71 -4.72 18.94
C LEU A 302 -0.58 -5.43 18.49
N ASP A 303 -0.61 -6.76 18.60
CA ASP A 303 -1.81 -7.59 18.52
C ASP A 303 -2.11 -8.29 19.85
N VAL A 304 -3.39 -8.36 20.20
CA VAL A 304 -3.86 -9.22 21.30
C VAL A 304 -4.12 -10.60 20.71
N GLU A 305 -3.59 -11.66 21.31
CA GLU A 305 -3.63 -12.99 20.70
C GLU A 305 -5.08 -13.42 20.41
N GLY A 306 -5.32 -13.90 19.19
CA GLY A 306 -6.65 -14.27 18.71
C GLY A 306 -7.54 -13.10 18.25
N TYR A 307 -7.09 -11.85 18.39
CA TYR A 307 -7.87 -10.67 18.02
C TYR A 307 -7.06 -9.69 17.16
N SER A 308 -7.58 -9.38 15.96
CA SER A 308 -7.13 -8.20 15.21
C SER A 308 -7.81 -6.94 15.75
N SER A 309 -7.14 -5.80 15.62
CA SER A 309 -7.65 -4.47 15.98
C SER A 309 -8.91 -4.07 15.20
N SER A 310 -9.20 -4.78 14.11
CA SER A 310 -10.42 -4.67 13.31
C SER A 310 -11.01 -6.05 13.01
N ARG A 311 -12.33 -6.12 12.88
CA ARG A 311 -13.08 -7.35 12.59
C ARG A 311 -13.53 -7.39 11.14
N PHE A 312 -13.28 -8.52 10.49
CA PHE A 312 -13.77 -8.83 9.15
C PHE A 312 -15.16 -9.49 9.21
N GLY A 313 -15.96 -9.32 8.15
CA GLY A 313 -17.24 -9.99 8.02
C GLY A 313 -17.14 -11.52 8.06
N ALA A 314 -18.23 -12.20 8.44
CA ALA A 314 -18.29 -13.65 8.37
C ALA A 314 -18.41 -14.11 6.91
N SER A 315 -17.61 -15.11 6.51
CA SER A 315 -17.76 -15.79 5.23
C SER A 315 -19.04 -16.65 5.26
N GLY A 316 -20.14 -16.15 4.70
CA GLY A 316 -21.41 -16.90 4.65
C GLY A 316 -22.63 -16.21 4.03
N GLY A 317 -22.56 -14.92 3.69
CA GLY A 317 -23.64 -14.22 2.98
C GLY A 317 -23.62 -14.42 1.46
N THR A 318 -24.76 -14.20 0.80
CA THR A 318 -25.00 -14.35 -0.66
C THR A 318 -24.14 -13.46 -1.58
N LEU A 319 -23.22 -12.65 -1.03
CA LEU A 319 -22.27 -11.83 -1.77
C LEU A 319 -20.86 -12.02 -1.19
N ALA A 320 -19.99 -12.72 -1.90
CA ALA A 320 -18.62 -13.04 -1.46
C ALA A 320 -17.78 -11.79 -1.08
N GLU A 321 -18.12 -10.62 -1.60
CA GLU A 321 -17.40 -9.37 -1.34
C GLU A 321 -17.82 -8.64 -0.05
N SER A 322 -19.03 -8.88 0.47
CA SER A 322 -19.47 -8.28 1.75
C SER A 322 -18.88 -9.03 2.95
N ALA A 323 -18.59 -10.32 2.80
CA ALA A 323 -17.91 -11.14 3.79
C ALA A 323 -16.46 -10.69 4.07
N GLU A 324 -15.81 -10.01 3.13
CA GLU A 324 -14.38 -9.65 3.24
C GLU A 324 -14.16 -8.20 3.69
N ARG A 325 -15.22 -7.44 3.98
CA ARG A 325 -15.09 -6.06 4.46
C ARG A 325 -14.83 -6.04 5.96
N ILE A 326 -14.14 -4.98 6.40
CA ILE A 326 -14.09 -4.66 7.83
C ILE A 326 -15.50 -4.23 8.25
N VAL A 327 -16.07 -4.96 9.21
CA VAL A 327 -17.40 -4.69 9.79
C VAL A 327 -17.32 -4.01 11.15
N HIS A 328 -16.13 -3.98 11.74
CA HIS A 328 -15.83 -3.24 12.96
C HIS A 328 -14.38 -2.77 12.90
N ALA A 329 -14.17 -1.47 12.99
CA ALA A 329 -12.87 -0.82 13.08
C ALA A 329 -12.78 -0.09 14.43
N PRO A 330 -11.58 0.29 14.89
CA PRO A 330 -11.46 1.26 15.98
C PRO A 330 -12.29 2.51 15.66
N ALA A 331 -13.12 2.94 16.60
CA ALA A 331 -13.97 4.11 16.44
C ALA A 331 -13.20 5.39 16.79
N ASN A 332 -12.34 5.30 17.81
CA ASN A 332 -11.51 6.39 18.26
C ASN A 332 -10.05 6.07 17.95
N VAL A 333 -9.42 6.93 17.15
CA VAL A 333 -7.96 6.91 16.94
C VAL A 333 -7.43 8.30 17.23
N THR A 334 -6.54 8.40 18.21
CA THR A 334 -5.99 9.68 18.69
C THR A 334 -4.57 9.89 18.21
N LEU A 335 -4.17 11.16 18.10
CA LEU A 335 -2.81 11.57 17.77
C LEU A 335 -2.43 12.78 18.62
N GLU A 336 -1.28 12.69 19.26
CA GLU A 336 -0.49 13.81 19.75
C GLU A 336 0.88 13.75 19.09
N ARG A 337 1.26 14.82 18.38
CA ARG A 337 2.57 14.96 17.74
C ARG A 337 3.28 16.16 18.33
N ASN A 338 4.48 15.93 18.85
CA ASN A 338 5.35 16.97 19.35
C ASN A 338 6.71 16.89 18.65
N ASP A 339 7.14 18.00 18.06
CA ASP A 339 8.47 18.15 17.48
C ASP A 339 9.31 18.95 18.50
N TYR A 340 10.30 18.29 19.10
CA TYR A 340 11.23 18.85 20.11
C TYR A 340 12.64 18.96 19.52
N ASP A 341 13.54 19.65 20.24
CA ASP A 341 14.96 19.72 19.87
C ASP A 341 15.65 18.34 19.98
N ASP A 342 15.17 17.46 20.87
CA ASP A 342 15.68 16.09 21.08
C ASP A 342 14.99 15.02 20.19
N GLY A 343 14.18 15.45 19.22
CA GLY A 343 13.56 14.57 18.23
C GLY A 343 12.06 14.78 18.05
N THR A 344 11.43 13.92 17.26
CA THR A 344 9.97 13.96 17.06
C THR A 344 9.32 12.82 17.84
N ARG A 345 8.31 13.16 18.65
CA ARG A 345 7.47 12.23 19.40
C ARG A 345 6.07 12.14 18.80
N ILE A 346 5.59 10.92 18.58
CA ILE A 346 4.21 10.59 18.24
C ILE A 346 3.64 9.78 19.39
N VAL A 347 2.51 10.20 19.94
CA VAL A 347 1.68 9.41 20.85
C VAL A 347 0.34 9.18 20.15
N ALA A 348 -0.05 7.93 19.99
CA ALA A 348 -1.30 7.59 19.33
C ALA A 348 -1.98 6.41 20.02
N GLY A 349 -3.30 6.36 19.99
CA GLY A 349 -4.08 5.33 20.65
C GLY A 349 -5.28 4.90 19.83
N HIS A 350 -5.77 3.68 20.06
CA HIS A 350 -7.03 3.20 19.49
C HIS A 350 -7.80 2.25 20.41
N ASP A 351 -9.12 2.19 20.22
CA ASP A 351 -10.08 1.42 21.03
C ASP A 351 -10.45 0.06 20.41
N GLY A 352 -9.59 -0.46 19.53
CA GLY A 352 -9.89 -1.62 18.66
C GLY A 352 -10.16 -2.92 19.41
N TYR A 353 -9.69 -3.04 20.66
CA TYR A 353 -9.82 -4.24 21.47
C TYR A 353 -10.90 -4.15 22.56
N GLN A 354 -11.54 -2.98 22.77
CA GLN A 354 -12.53 -2.77 23.83
C GLN A 354 -13.68 -3.77 23.80
N GLY A 355 -14.24 -4.01 22.60
CA GLY A 355 -15.38 -4.92 22.44
C GLY A 355 -15.06 -6.40 22.71
N ARG A 356 -13.78 -6.78 22.80
CA ARG A 356 -13.32 -8.17 22.99
C ARG A 356 -12.70 -8.40 24.35
N CYS A 357 -11.73 -7.56 24.72
CA CYS A 357 -11.00 -7.70 25.98
C CYS A 357 -11.01 -6.46 26.87
N GLY A 358 -11.76 -5.43 26.49
CA GLY A 358 -11.88 -4.21 27.31
C GLY A 358 -10.65 -3.31 27.32
N LEU A 359 -9.67 -3.60 26.45
CA LEU A 359 -8.39 -2.88 26.38
C LEU A 359 -8.38 -1.85 25.24
N ASP A 360 -7.76 -0.71 25.51
CA ASP A 360 -7.25 0.23 24.52
C ASP A 360 -5.76 -0.05 24.29
N HIS A 361 -5.27 0.26 23.09
CA HIS A 361 -3.84 0.17 22.76
C HIS A 361 -3.30 1.56 22.44
N TRP A 362 -2.28 1.98 23.17
CA TRP A 362 -1.56 3.22 22.94
C TRP A 362 -0.10 2.95 22.64
N ARG A 363 0.45 3.74 21.73
CA ARG A 363 1.81 3.65 21.27
C ARG A 363 2.46 5.03 21.28
N THR A 364 3.60 5.13 21.95
CA THR A 364 4.52 6.27 21.84
C THR A 364 5.70 5.86 20.97
N LEU A 365 6.04 6.66 19.97
CA LEU A 365 7.21 6.49 19.12
C LEU A 365 8.02 7.79 19.16
N ARG A 366 9.33 7.71 19.39
CA ARG A 366 10.23 8.86 19.32
C ARG A 366 11.45 8.52 18.45
N VAL A 367 11.68 9.35 17.43
CA VAL A 367 12.87 9.28 16.58
C VAL A 367 13.79 10.43 16.94
N ASP A 368 15.06 10.12 17.17
CA ASP A 368 16.10 11.12 17.46
C ASP A 368 16.39 12.04 16.24
N PRO A 369 17.00 13.22 16.43
CA PRO A 369 17.28 14.17 15.35
C PRO A 369 18.23 13.60 14.27
N GLU A 370 19.14 12.72 14.65
CA GLU A 370 20.08 12.05 13.76
C GLU A 370 19.44 10.93 12.94
N GLY A 371 18.25 10.45 13.34
CA GLY A 371 17.58 9.29 12.77
C GLY A 371 18.33 7.98 13.03
N GLY A 372 19.17 7.92 14.06
CA GLY A 372 19.93 6.75 14.47
C GLY A 372 19.25 5.92 15.56
N MET A 373 18.18 6.42 16.16
CA MET A 373 17.47 5.76 17.25
C MET A 373 15.96 6.01 17.18
N LEU A 374 15.20 4.92 17.29
CA LEU A 374 13.76 4.89 17.49
C LEU A 374 13.46 4.24 18.84
N THR A 375 12.85 4.97 19.77
CA THR A 375 12.32 4.40 21.02
C THR A 375 10.82 4.26 20.92
N GLY A 376 10.28 3.13 21.36
CA GLY A 376 8.86 2.86 21.41
C GLY A 376 8.37 2.46 22.79
N GLU A 377 7.12 2.79 23.08
CA GLU A 377 6.38 2.30 24.24
C GLU A 377 4.97 1.92 23.80
N ASP A 378 4.61 0.66 24.00
CA ASP A 378 3.25 0.15 23.79
C ASP A 378 2.59 -0.06 25.16
N VAL A 379 1.35 0.41 25.30
CA VAL A 379 0.55 0.30 26.52
C VAL A 379 -0.82 -0.28 26.16
N LEU A 380 -1.17 -1.38 26.80
CA LEU A 380 -2.53 -1.91 26.85
C LEU A 380 -3.18 -1.46 28.15
N PHE A 381 -4.35 -0.83 28.09
CA PHE A 381 -5.03 -0.42 29.32
C PHE A 381 -6.55 -0.48 29.27
N ALA A 382 -7.15 -0.79 30.41
CA ALA A 382 -8.59 -0.86 30.63
C ALA A 382 -9.08 0.38 31.41
N THR A 383 -9.45 1.43 30.68
CA THR A 383 -9.82 2.74 31.25
C THR A 383 -11.26 2.81 31.74
N SER A 384 -12.18 2.16 31.02
CA SER A 384 -13.61 2.27 31.30
C SER A 384 -14.06 1.20 32.31
N GLY A 385 -15.06 1.50 33.14
CA GLY A 385 -15.61 0.51 34.08
C GLY A 385 -16.16 -0.74 33.37
N ASP A 386 -16.68 -0.60 32.15
CA ASP A 386 -17.09 -1.75 31.33
C ASP A 386 -15.89 -2.49 30.72
N GLY A 387 -14.82 -1.78 30.37
CA GLY A 387 -13.55 -2.37 29.93
C GLY A 387 -12.92 -3.22 31.02
N GLN A 388 -12.83 -2.68 32.25
CA GLN A 388 -12.33 -3.40 33.43
C GLN A 388 -13.13 -4.67 33.70
N LYS A 389 -14.48 -4.58 33.72
CA LYS A 389 -15.34 -5.77 33.89
C LYS A 389 -15.09 -6.84 32.83
N ARG A 390 -14.90 -6.45 31.56
CA ARG A 390 -14.61 -7.41 30.46
C ARG A 390 -13.22 -8.03 30.64
N PHE A 391 -12.23 -7.23 31.01
CA PHE A 391 -10.89 -7.69 31.30
C PHE A 391 -10.88 -8.69 32.46
N ASP A 392 -11.54 -8.36 33.58
CA ASP A 392 -11.67 -9.24 34.75
C ASP A 392 -12.36 -10.56 34.41
N ALA A 393 -13.39 -10.52 33.57
CA ALA A 393 -14.10 -11.71 33.11
C ALA A 393 -13.19 -12.63 32.28
N LEU A 394 -12.37 -12.06 31.38
CA LEU A 394 -11.38 -12.82 30.62
C LEU A 394 -10.27 -13.38 31.52
N LEU A 395 -9.77 -12.58 32.45
CA LEU A 395 -8.74 -12.98 33.39
C LEU A 395 -9.24 -14.16 34.24
N SER A 396 -10.47 -14.08 34.74
CA SER A 396 -11.12 -15.16 35.50
C SER A 396 -11.32 -16.42 34.65
N ALA A 397 -11.78 -16.28 33.41
CA ALA A 397 -11.98 -17.41 32.49
C ALA A 397 -10.66 -18.09 32.09
N GLY A 398 -9.59 -17.31 31.92
CA GLY A 398 -8.23 -17.77 31.65
C GLY A 398 -7.47 -18.28 32.87
N ARG A 399 -8.15 -18.52 34.00
CA ARG A 399 -7.54 -18.96 35.28
C ARG A 399 -6.41 -18.04 35.76
N LEU A 400 -6.58 -16.73 35.58
CA LEU A 400 -5.62 -15.68 35.94
C LEU A 400 -4.29 -15.76 35.17
N SER A 401 -4.27 -16.37 33.99
CA SER A 401 -3.06 -16.46 33.14
C SER A 401 -2.76 -15.18 32.34
N GLY A 402 -3.53 -14.11 32.55
CA GLY A 402 -3.42 -12.86 31.77
C GLY A 402 -4.08 -12.94 30.39
N VAL A 403 -4.13 -11.78 29.72
CA VAL A 403 -4.51 -11.68 28.31
C VAL A 403 -3.23 -11.64 27.45
N PRO A 404 -2.92 -12.67 26.66
CA PRO A 404 -1.70 -12.71 25.87
C PRO A 404 -1.71 -11.67 24.75
N PHE A 405 -0.55 -11.05 24.51
CA PHE A 405 -0.32 -10.08 23.44
C PHE A 405 1.07 -10.25 22.82
N ASN A 406 1.23 -9.74 21.60
CA ASN A 406 2.48 -9.69 20.88
C ASN A 406 2.72 -8.28 20.31
N ILE A 407 3.96 -7.79 20.37
CA ILE A 407 4.41 -6.62 19.60
C ILE A 407 5.33 -7.13 18.51
N ARG A 408 4.96 -6.87 17.25
CA ARG A 408 5.66 -7.43 16.09
C ARG A 408 6.45 -6.37 15.34
N PHE A 409 7.60 -6.80 14.82
CA PHE A 409 8.44 -6.03 13.91
C PHE A 409 8.83 -6.92 12.74
N HIS A 410 8.09 -6.84 11.64
CA HIS A 410 8.43 -7.61 10.44
C HIS A 410 9.66 -6.98 9.78
N LEU A 411 10.69 -7.79 9.53
CA LEU A 411 11.93 -7.32 8.93
C LEU A 411 11.85 -7.43 7.41
N HIS A 412 12.45 -6.49 6.70
CA HIS A 412 12.61 -6.60 5.25
C HIS A 412 13.47 -7.86 4.93
N PRO A 413 13.17 -8.62 3.86
CA PRO A 413 13.91 -9.86 3.51
C PRO A 413 15.41 -9.70 3.28
N ASP A 414 15.87 -8.47 3.13
CA ASP A 414 17.27 -8.14 2.89
C ASP A 414 18.00 -7.75 4.20
N VAL A 415 17.32 -7.88 5.34
CA VAL A 415 17.87 -7.68 6.69
C VAL A 415 18.28 -9.04 7.23
N GLU A 416 19.56 -9.20 7.53
CA GLU A 416 20.06 -10.38 8.26
C GLU A 416 19.88 -10.12 9.75
N ALA A 417 19.22 -11.03 10.46
CA ALA A 417 18.87 -10.85 11.86
C ALA A 417 19.33 -12.02 12.73
N GLU A 418 19.91 -11.71 13.87
CA GLU A 418 20.43 -12.69 14.83
C GLU A 418 19.97 -12.35 16.25
N LEU A 419 19.49 -13.36 16.96
CA LEU A 419 19.13 -13.24 18.37
C LEU A 419 20.41 -13.26 19.21
N GLY A 420 20.59 -12.26 20.07
CA GLY A 420 21.72 -12.19 21.00
C GLY A 420 21.75 -13.39 21.95
N ALA A 421 22.94 -13.76 22.42
CA ALA A 421 23.15 -14.98 23.24
C ALA A 421 22.30 -15.02 24.53
N GLU A 422 22.00 -13.86 25.10
CA GLU A 422 21.16 -13.74 26.29
C GLU A 422 19.66 -13.59 25.98
N GLY A 423 19.27 -13.55 24.70
CA GLY A 423 17.88 -13.39 24.27
C GLY A 423 17.26 -12.02 24.61
N ARG A 424 18.08 -10.99 24.83
CA ARG A 424 17.64 -9.64 25.25
C ARG A 424 17.62 -8.61 24.13
N ASP A 425 18.24 -8.95 23.00
CA ASP A 425 18.34 -8.10 21.83
C ASP A 425 18.39 -8.92 20.54
N VAL A 426 18.02 -8.29 19.43
CA VAL A 426 18.20 -8.80 18.07
C VAL A 426 19.09 -7.83 17.31
N SER A 427 20.22 -8.33 16.80
CA SER A 427 21.05 -7.57 15.87
C SER A 427 20.52 -7.73 14.45
N MET A 428 20.50 -6.63 13.70
CA MET A 428 19.92 -6.51 12.37
C MET A 428 20.94 -5.84 11.44
N LEU A 429 21.58 -6.61 10.58
CA LEU A 429 22.55 -6.18 9.59
C LEU A 429 21.83 -5.80 8.28
N LEU A 430 22.06 -4.57 7.84
CA LEU A 430 21.59 -4.07 6.54
C LEU A 430 22.65 -4.35 5.45
N GLN A 431 22.21 -4.45 4.19
CA GLN A 431 23.09 -4.68 3.03
C GLN A 431 24.22 -3.65 2.84
N ASN A 432 24.11 -2.46 3.42
CA ASN A 432 25.16 -1.44 3.41
C ASN A 432 26.19 -1.60 4.55
N GLY A 433 26.08 -2.64 5.37
CA GLY A 433 26.93 -2.88 6.53
C GLY A 433 26.53 -2.09 7.79
N GLU A 434 25.44 -1.32 7.77
CA GLU A 434 24.92 -0.70 8.99
C GLU A 434 24.25 -1.78 9.87
N ILE A 435 24.56 -1.77 11.16
CA ILE A 435 23.97 -2.68 12.14
C ILE A 435 23.03 -1.89 13.04
N TRP A 436 21.82 -2.40 13.20
CA TRP A 436 20.80 -1.92 14.14
C TRP A 436 20.52 -2.99 15.18
N ASN A 437 20.33 -2.60 16.43
CA ASN A 437 19.93 -3.52 17.50
C ASN A 437 18.54 -3.15 17.98
N LEU A 438 17.65 -4.14 18.07
CA LEU A 438 16.38 -4.04 18.76
C LEU A 438 16.51 -4.65 20.14
N SER A 439 16.25 -3.90 21.19
CA SER A 439 16.23 -4.40 22.58
C SER A 439 14.95 -3.99 23.30
N CYS A 440 14.58 -4.77 24.31
CA CYS A 440 13.40 -4.52 25.12
C CYS A 440 13.76 -4.58 26.61
N PRO A 441 13.85 -3.43 27.30
CA PRO A 441 13.94 -3.42 28.76
C PRO A 441 12.59 -3.80 29.37
N GLY A 442 12.45 -5.06 29.82
CA GLY A 442 11.26 -5.50 30.56
C GLY A 442 11.06 -7.01 30.58
N ASP A 443 10.00 -7.44 31.27
CA ASP A 443 9.65 -8.86 31.49
C ASP A 443 8.79 -9.42 30.34
N VAL A 444 9.16 -9.13 29.09
CA VAL A 444 8.55 -9.74 27.90
C VAL A 444 9.54 -10.69 27.24
N GLN A 445 9.03 -11.75 26.64
CA GLN A 445 9.84 -12.68 25.87
C GLN A 445 10.15 -12.06 24.50
N LEU A 446 11.44 -11.85 24.22
CA LEU A 446 11.91 -11.44 22.91
C LEU A 446 12.30 -12.68 22.09
N ALA A 447 11.74 -12.81 20.89
CA ALA A 447 11.99 -13.92 19.99
C ALA A 447 12.21 -13.44 18.54
N LEU A 448 13.04 -14.19 17.81
CA LEU A 448 13.18 -14.04 16.36
C LEU A 448 12.38 -15.15 15.67
N GLU A 449 11.29 -14.79 15.03
CA GLU A 449 10.36 -15.73 14.40
C GLU A 449 10.40 -15.63 12.87
N GLN A 450 9.84 -16.64 12.20
CA GLN A 450 9.62 -16.59 10.76
C GLN A 450 8.49 -15.61 10.42
N SER A 451 8.64 -14.96 9.28
CA SER A 451 7.64 -14.07 8.71
C SER A 451 7.63 -14.14 7.19
N VAL A 452 6.79 -13.30 6.58
CA VAL A 452 6.58 -13.30 5.14
C VAL A 452 6.56 -11.89 4.58
N PHE A 453 7.12 -11.73 3.40
CA PHE A 453 7.10 -10.51 2.62
C PHE A 453 6.34 -10.74 1.31
N LEU A 454 5.21 -10.06 1.18
CA LEU A 454 4.21 -10.21 0.12
C LEU A 454 4.32 -9.01 -0.83
N GLU A 455 5.23 -9.14 -1.78
CA GLU A 455 5.47 -8.15 -2.81
C GLU A 455 4.74 -8.49 -4.11
N SER A 456 3.98 -7.54 -4.65
CA SER A 456 3.14 -7.76 -5.84
C SER A 456 3.93 -8.13 -7.10
N THR A 457 5.19 -7.71 -7.21
CA THR A 457 6.08 -8.04 -8.33
C THR A 457 6.75 -9.41 -8.19
N SER A 458 6.64 -10.07 -7.04
CA SER A 458 7.19 -11.40 -6.83
C SER A 458 6.21 -12.48 -7.27
N THR A 459 6.74 -13.57 -7.83
CA THR A 459 5.95 -14.74 -8.25
C THR A 459 5.51 -15.61 -7.06
N SER A 460 6.23 -15.54 -5.95
CA SER A 460 5.92 -16.23 -4.70
C SER A 460 6.14 -15.34 -3.48
N PRO A 461 5.46 -15.62 -2.35
CA PRO A 461 5.79 -15.02 -1.06
C PRO A 461 7.28 -15.24 -0.73
N ARG A 462 7.97 -14.20 -0.25
CA ARG A 462 9.36 -14.30 0.21
C ARG A 462 9.36 -14.57 1.71
N ALA A 463 10.13 -15.56 2.17
CA ALA A 463 10.37 -15.75 3.59
C ALA A 463 11.25 -14.61 4.13
N THR A 464 11.03 -14.23 5.38
CA THR A 464 11.84 -13.26 6.12
C THR A 464 11.70 -13.56 7.62
N ASN A 465 12.28 -12.72 8.47
CA ASN A 465 12.13 -12.81 9.91
C ASN A 465 11.26 -11.68 10.46
N GLN A 466 10.78 -11.86 11.67
CA GLN A 466 10.18 -10.80 12.49
C GLN A 466 10.73 -10.91 13.90
N VAL A 467 10.89 -9.77 14.56
CA VAL A 467 11.11 -9.74 16.01
C VAL A 467 9.74 -9.70 16.68
N VAL A 468 9.53 -10.54 17.68
CA VAL A 468 8.28 -10.61 18.44
C VAL A 468 8.60 -10.41 19.92
N LEU A 469 7.90 -9.46 20.55
CA LEU A 469 7.88 -9.29 22.00
C LEU A 469 6.55 -9.83 22.52
N SER A 470 6.58 -10.94 23.24
CA SER A 470 5.39 -11.61 23.76
C SER A 470 5.26 -11.41 25.27
N GLY A 471 4.03 -11.16 25.72
CA GLY A 471 3.75 -10.95 27.13
C GLY A 471 2.28 -11.19 27.47
N PHE A 472 1.95 -10.97 28.74
CA PHE A 472 0.60 -11.12 29.26
C PHE A 472 0.17 -9.82 29.92
N ALA A 473 -1.00 -9.32 29.55
CA ALA A 473 -1.64 -8.23 30.28
C ALA A 473 -2.27 -8.81 31.55
N MET A 474 -1.65 -8.51 32.69
CA MET A 474 -2.04 -9.02 34.02
C MET A 474 -2.83 -7.99 34.82
N GLU A 475 -2.61 -6.71 34.54
CA GLU A 475 -3.22 -5.57 35.23
C GLU A 475 -4.00 -4.70 34.25
N TYR A 476 -4.79 -3.76 34.77
CA TYR A 476 -5.51 -2.78 33.95
C TYR A 476 -4.60 -1.84 33.15
N SER A 477 -3.29 -1.86 33.37
CA SER A 477 -2.30 -1.13 32.58
C SER A 477 -1.06 -2.00 32.45
N THR A 478 -0.76 -2.42 31.22
CA THR A 478 0.45 -3.19 30.90
C THR A 478 1.26 -2.41 29.89
N ARG A 479 2.54 -2.16 30.21
CA ARG A 479 3.46 -1.33 29.43
C ARG A 479 4.66 -2.14 28.98
N VAL A 480 5.08 -1.95 27.74
CA VAL A 480 6.31 -2.51 27.17
C VAL A 480 7.08 -1.41 26.45
N SER A 481 8.32 -1.20 26.84
CA SER A 481 9.23 -0.25 26.19
C SER A 481 10.26 -1.00 25.35
N TRP A 482 10.58 -0.48 24.18
CA TRP A 482 11.56 -1.08 23.28
C TRP A 482 12.38 0.00 22.56
N ILE A 483 13.56 -0.37 22.09
CA ILE A 483 14.52 0.53 21.44
C ILE A 483 15.04 -0.15 20.18
N ILE A 484 15.07 0.58 19.07
CA ILE A 484 15.75 0.21 17.82
C ILE A 484 16.82 1.27 17.57
N ALA A 485 18.10 0.93 17.69
CA ALA A 485 19.19 1.89 17.58
C ALA A 485 20.35 1.37 16.74
N LYS A 486 21.04 2.26 16.02
CA LYS A 486 22.30 1.92 15.35
C LYS A 486 23.35 1.50 16.37
N ALA A 487 24.03 0.38 16.11
CA ALA A 487 25.18 -0.03 16.90
C ALA A 487 26.28 1.05 16.78
N ARG A 488 26.91 1.42 17.90
CA ARG A 488 28.06 2.32 17.87
C ARG A 488 29.25 1.55 17.29
N ARG A 489 30.08 2.23 16.48
CA ARG A 489 31.34 1.67 15.98
C ARG A 489 32.22 1.30 17.19
N GLY A 490 32.27 0.01 17.53
CA GLY A 490 33.00 -0.52 18.69
C GLY A 490 32.36 -1.74 19.34
N ASP A 491 31.03 -1.91 19.22
CA ASP A 491 30.28 -2.96 19.94
C ASP A 491 30.09 -4.26 19.14
N VAL A 492 30.69 -4.36 17.96
CA VAL A 492 30.49 -5.50 17.04
C VAL A 492 31.73 -6.39 17.07
N VAL A 493 31.66 -7.49 17.82
CA VAL A 493 32.58 -8.62 17.65
C VAL A 493 31.97 -9.52 16.57
N ILE A 494 32.41 -9.34 15.33
CA ILE A 494 32.18 -10.36 14.29
C ILE A 494 33.13 -11.52 14.59
N PRO A 495 32.65 -12.74 14.85
CA PRO A 495 33.53 -13.91 14.91
C PRO A 495 34.24 -14.04 13.56
N LYS A 496 35.56 -13.96 13.55
CA LYS A 496 36.32 -14.32 12.34
C LYS A 496 36.09 -15.80 12.09
N GLU A 497 35.60 -16.16 10.90
CA GLU A 497 35.63 -17.53 10.42
C GLU A 497 37.07 -18.07 10.53
N GLU A 498 37.26 -19.17 11.25
CA GLU A 498 38.51 -19.92 11.23
C GLU A 498 38.70 -20.50 9.82
N PRO A 499 39.89 -20.34 9.20
CA PRO A 499 40.16 -20.99 7.93
C PRO A 499 40.13 -22.51 8.10
N ALA A 500 39.48 -23.20 7.15
CA ALA A 500 39.40 -24.65 7.13
C ALA A 500 40.80 -25.29 7.15
N PRO A 501 40.99 -26.41 7.87
CA PRO A 501 42.27 -27.11 7.90
C PRO A 501 42.58 -27.74 6.52
N GLU A 502 43.84 -27.62 6.12
CA GLU A 502 44.40 -28.10 4.83
C GLU A 502 44.24 -29.60 4.56
#